data_AF-A0A821T0I9-F1
#
_entry.id   AF-A0A821T0I9-F1
#
_cell.length_a   1.000
_cell.length_b   1.000
_cell.length_c   1.000
_cell.angle_alpha   90.00
_cell.angle_beta   90.00
_cell.angle_gamma   90.00
#
_symmetry.space_group_name_H-M   'P 1'
#
loop_
_entity.id
_entity.type
_entity.pdbx_description
1 polymer ?
#
loop_
_entity_poly.entity_id
_entity_poly.type
_entity_poly.pdbx_seq_one_letter_code
_entity_poly.pdbx_strand_id
1 'polypeptide(L)'
;MISNIKIGINGFGRIGRLVFRCALAQGTQVIAINDPSSSIFIPSAEHMVNMLKHDSTHEHFKGEVSHKDKKFIVAGQKISTLIEQQPSNIPWDELGVEYVVETIGVYTTIDKCQSYLQAGAKKVIIADPSTDTPMFVMVVNED
;
A
#
# COMPACT_ATOMS: atom_id res chain seq x y z
N MET A 1 -19.24 -10.19 8.89
CA MET A 1 -19.28 -9.43 7.62
C MET A 1 -17.86 -9.00 7.33
N ILE A 2 -17.22 -9.51 6.26
CA ILE A 2 -16.01 -8.85 5.76
C ILE A 2 -16.53 -7.57 5.11
N SER A 3 -16.41 -6.46 5.83
CA SER A 3 -16.62 -5.14 5.25
C SER A 3 -15.68 -5.02 4.05
N ASN A 4 -16.18 -4.46 2.94
CA ASN A 4 -15.45 -4.31 1.70
C ASN A 4 -14.40 -3.19 1.85
N ILE A 5 -13.41 -3.40 2.72
CA ILE A 5 -12.40 -2.42 3.10
C ILE A 5 -11.50 -2.15 1.89
N LYS A 6 -11.39 -0.87 1.52
CA LYS A 6 -10.56 -0.41 0.42
C LYS A 6 -9.28 0.22 0.97
N ILE A 7 -8.15 -0.42 0.69
CA ILE A 7 -6.86 0.04 1.18
C ILE A 7 -5.96 0.60 0.08
N GLY A 8 -5.19 1.60 0.44
CA GLY A 8 -4.02 2.08 -0.29
C GLY A 8 -2.75 1.68 0.44
N ILE A 9 -1.66 1.46 -0.29
CA ILE A 9 -0.35 1.17 0.28
C ILE A 9 0.61 2.28 -0.14
N ASN A 10 1.26 2.91 0.83
CA ASN A 10 2.33 3.87 0.58
C ASN A 10 3.69 3.23 0.90
N GLY A 11 4.53 3.10 -0.12
CA GLY A 11 5.74 2.28 -0.13
C GLY A 11 5.48 0.86 -0.61
N PHE A 12 6.13 0.42 -1.69
CA PHE A 12 6.05 -0.98 -2.18
C PHE A 12 7.35 -1.76 -1.95
N GLY A 13 8.01 -1.43 -0.83
CA GLY A 13 9.19 -2.14 -0.32
C GLY A 13 8.85 -3.51 0.26
N ARG A 14 9.72 -4.05 1.13
CA ARG A 14 9.56 -5.40 1.69
C ARG A 14 8.22 -5.58 2.42
N ILE A 15 7.90 -4.69 3.36
CA ILE A 15 6.66 -4.77 4.13
C ILE A 15 5.43 -4.51 3.26
N GLY A 16 5.44 -3.46 2.43
CA GLY A 16 4.34 -3.15 1.51
C GLY A 16 3.95 -4.32 0.60
N ARG A 17 4.93 -5.06 0.06
CA ARG A 17 4.64 -6.26 -0.77
C ARG A 17 4.05 -7.42 0.02
N LEU A 18 4.49 -7.63 1.26
CA LEU A 18 3.94 -8.66 2.12
C LEU A 18 2.53 -8.30 2.60
N VAL A 19 2.29 -7.04 2.96
CA VAL A 19 0.94 -6.50 3.24
C VAL A 19 0.04 -6.75 2.03
N PHE A 20 0.51 -6.44 0.82
CA PHE A 20 -0.24 -6.69 -0.41
C PHE A 20 -0.59 -8.18 -0.62
N ARG A 21 0.40 -9.08 -0.47
CA ARG A 21 0.18 -10.54 -0.58
C ARG A 21 -0.83 -11.04 0.45
N CYS A 22 -0.72 -10.59 1.71
CA CYS A 22 -1.65 -10.95 2.78
C CYS A 22 -3.05 -10.39 2.53
N ALA A 23 -3.18 -9.14 2.11
CA ALA A 23 -4.45 -8.50 1.78
C ALA A 23 -5.19 -9.28 0.69
N LEU A 24 -4.49 -9.66 -0.39
CA LEU A 24 -5.06 -10.48 -1.46
C LEU A 24 -5.54 -11.84 -0.95
N ALA A 25 -4.75 -12.53 -0.12
CA ALA A 25 -5.11 -13.83 0.44
C ALA A 25 -6.35 -13.76 1.36
N GLN A 26 -6.55 -12.64 2.05
CA GLN A 26 -7.69 -12.40 2.93
C GLN A 26 -8.91 -11.80 2.21
N GLY A 27 -8.79 -11.48 0.90
CA GLY A 27 -9.87 -10.87 0.11
C GLY A 27 -10.07 -9.37 0.35
N THR A 28 -9.11 -8.68 0.98
CA THR A 28 -9.12 -7.22 1.15
C THR A 28 -8.80 -6.54 -0.18
N GLN A 29 -9.51 -5.44 -0.50
CA GLN A 29 -9.33 -4.73 -1.76
C GLN A 29 -8.16 -3.74 -1.67
N VAL A 30 -7.07 -4.00 -2.40
CA VAL A 30 -6.02 -3.00 -2.62
C VAL A 30 -6.37 -2.19 -3.86
N ILE A 31 -6.59 -0.89 -3.68
CA ILE A 31 -7.06 -0.01 -4.75
C ILE A 31 -5.91 0.73 -5.42
N ALA A 32 -4.93 1.15 -4.62
CA ALA A 32 -3.81 1.94 -5.08
C ALA A 32 -2.52 1.65 -4.31
N ILE A 33 -1.40 1.77 -5.00
CA ILE A 33 -0.06 1.64 -4.45
C ILE A 33 0.74 2.86 -4.90
N ASN A 34 1.30 3.59 -3.95
CA ASN A 34 2.28 4.64 -4.21
C ASN A 34 3.67 4.14 -3.85
N ASP A 35 4.65 4.30 -4.74
CA ASP A 35 6.05 4.02 -4.43
C ASP A 35 6.97 5.09 -5.04
N PRO A 36 7.38 6.10 -4.26
CA PRO A 36 8.24 7.18 -4.74
C PRO A 36 9.68 6.71 -5.04
N SER A 37 10.07 5.52 -4.58
CA SER A 37 11.39 4.93 -4.84
C SER A 37 11.46 4.15 -6.16
N SER A 38 10.31 3.88 -6.77
CA SER A 38 10.27 3.24 -8.08
C SER A 38 10.94 4.14 -9.12
N SER A 39 11.93 3.58 -9.81
CA SER A 39 12.80 4.33 -10.74
C SER A 39 11.97 5.10 -11.76
N ILE A 40 12.24 6.41 -11.90
CA ILE A 40 11.67 7.28 -12.96
C ILE A 40 11.85 6.70 -14.37
N PHE A 41 12.83 5.81 -14.55
CA PHE A 41 13.16 5.20 -15.83
C PHE A 41 12.33 3.96 -16.19
N ILE A 42 11.54 3.39 -15.27
CA ILE A 42 10.70 2.20 -15.51
C ILE A 42 9.24 2.57 -15.20
N PRO A 43 8.27 2.25 -16.09
CA PRO A 43 6.86 2.41 -15.75
C PRO A 43 6.53 1.71 -14.43
N SER A 44 6.01 2.45 -13.45
CA SER A 44 5.81 1.95 -12.08
C SER A 44 5.07 0.61 -12.02
N ALA A 45 4.05 0.42 -12.85
CA ALA A 45 3.31 -0.84 -12.93
C ALA A 45 4.17 -2.04 -13.40
N GLU A 46 5.07 -1.85 -14.38
CA GLU A 46 5.97 -2.92 -14.85
C GLU A 46 6.99 -3.29 -13.75
N HIS A 47 7.53 -2.28 -13.07
CA HIS A 47 8.44 -2.50 -11.94
C HIS A 47 7.76 -3.29 -10.82
N MET A 48 6.53 -2.92 -10.44
CA MET A 48 5.74 -3.62 -9.42
C MET A 48 5.43 -5.08 -9.78
N VAL A 49 5.24 -5.41 -11.06
CA VAL A 49 5.10 -6.81 -11.52
C VAL A 49 6.32 -7.63 -11.16
N ASN A 50 7.51 -7.12 -11.46
CA ASN A 50 8.75 -7.83 -11.16
C ASN A 50 8.99 -7.96 -9.66
N MET A 51 8.76 -6.89 -8.90
CA MET A 51 8.91 -6.89 -7.45
C MET A 51 7.94 -7.84 -6.74
N LEU A 52 6.69 -7.97 -7.25
CA LEU A 52 5.74 -8.92 -6.68
C LEU A 52 6.07 -10.36 -7.08
N LYS A 53 6.42 -10.61 -8.37
CA LYS A 53 6.75 -11.94 -8.89
C LYS A 53 7.93 -12.58 -8.19
N HIS A 54 8.98 -11.81 -7.95
CA HIS A 54 10.27 -12.33 -7.49
C HIS A 54 10.55 -11.82 -6.09
N ASP A 55 10.42 -12.69 -5.10
CA ASP A 55 10.83 -12.44 -3.72
C ASP A 55 11.89 -13.48 -3.33
N SER A 56 13.04 -13.02 -2.86
CA SER A 56 14.19 -13.89 -2.56
C SER A 56 14.02 -14.68 -1.26
N THR A 57 13.09 -14.29 -0.39
CA THR A 57 12.84 -14.94 0.91
C THR A 57 11.52 -15.71 0.93
N HIS A 58 10.48 -15.16 0.31
CA HIS A 58 9.10 -15.66 0.44
C HIS A 58 8.57 -16.36 -0.82
N GLU A 59 9.47 -16.93 -1.62
CA GLU A 59 9.16 -17.58 -2.90
C GLU A 59 8.51 -16.65 -3.94
N HIS A 60 8.38 -17.19 -5.16
CA HIS A 60 7.64 -16.55 -6.23
C HIS A 60 6.16 -16.39 -5.90
N PHE A 61 5.59 -15.28 -6.32
CA PHE A 61 4.15 -15.08 -6.23
C PHE A 61 3.43 -16.09 -7.12
N LYS A 62 2.52 -16.88 -6.54
CA LYS A 62 1.85 -18.01 -7.21
C LYS A 62 0.65 -17.59 -8.07
N GLY A 63 0.19 -16.34 -7.95
CA GLY A 63 -0.93 -15.81 -8.71
C GLY A 63 -0.51 -15.15 -10.02
N GLU A 64 -1.49 -14.87 -10.88
CA GLU A 64 -1.26 -14.09 -12.09
C GLU A 64 -0.97 -12.63 -11.74
N VAL A 65 0.10 -12.09 -12.32
CA VAL A 65 0.46 -10.68 -12.21
C VAL A 65 1.01 -10.16 -13.53
N SER A 66 0.44 -9.05 -13.97
CA SER A 66 0.74 -8.38 -15.23
C SER A 66 0.52 -6.87 -15.09
N HIS A 67 0.74 -6.13 -16.17
CA HIS A 67 0.40 -4.71 -16.25
C HIS A 67 -0.26 -4.42 -17.59
N LYS A 68 -1.16 -3.44 -17.62
CA LYS A 68 -1.78 -2.94 -18.85
C LYS A 68 -2.20 -1.48 -18.64
N ASP A 69 -1.98 -0.62 -19.64
CA ASP A 69 -2.42 0.78 -19.61
C ASP A 69 -1.99 1.54 -18.33
N LYS A 70 -0.74 1.32 -17.89
CA LYS A 70 -0.18 1.87 -16.63
C LYS A 70 -0.92 1.44 -15.35
N LYS A 71 -1.73 0.38 -15.41
CA LYS A 71 -2.32 -0.27 -14.24
C LYS A 71 -1.57 -1.55 -13.92
N PHE A 72 -1.40 -1.79 -12.63
CA PHE A 72 -0.89 -3.04 -12.10
C PHE A 72 -2.04 -4.02 -11.95
N ILE A 73 -1.93 -5.21 -12.54
CA ILE A 73 -3.02 -6.18 -12.57
C ILE A 73 -2.59 -7.44 -11.84
N VAL A 74 -3.32 -7.79 -10.77
CA VAL A 74 -3.05 -8.98 -9.96
C VAL A 74 -4.34 -9.77 -9.77
N ALA A 75 -4.33 -11.05 -10.13
CA ALA A 75 -5.50 -11.93 -10.07
C ALA A 75 -6.77 -11.28 -10.70
N GLY A 76 -6.59 -10.60 -11.84
CA GLY A 76 -7.67 -9.88 -12.55
C GLY A 76 -8.07 -8.52 -11.96
N GLN A 77 -7.58 -8.15 -10.77
CA GLN A 77 -7.86 -6.85 -10.15
C GLN A 77 -6.94 -5.77 -10.70
N LYS A 78 -7.50 -4.61 -11.06
CA LYS A 78 -6.74 -3.45 -11.54
C LYS A 78 -6.42 -2.52 -10.38
N ILE A 79 -5.14 -2.30 -10.13
CA ILE A 79 -4.60 -1.48 -9.06
C ILE A 79 -3.94 -0.25 -9.67
N SER A 80 -4.23 0.92 -9.12
CA SER A 80 -3.60 2.18 -9.52
C SER A 80 -2.18 2.27 -8.96
N THR A 81 -1.23 2.69 -9.77
CA THR A 81 0.17 2.84 -9.36
C THR A 81 0.59 4.31 -9.45
N LEU A 82 1.21 4.82 -8.38
CA LEU A 82 1.59 6.22 -8.21
C LEU A 82 3.07 6.30 -7.79
N ILE A 83 3.70 7.44 -8.05
CA ILE A 83 5.13 7.70 -7.73
C ILE A 83 5.32 9.06 -7.05
N GLU A 84 4.30 9.49 -6.32
CA GLU A 84 4.25 10.79 -5.67
C GLU A 84 5.14 10.82 -4.43
N GLN A 85 5.95 11.87 -4.32
CA GLN A 85 6.86 12.08 -3.19
C GLN A 85 6.14 12.66 -1.97
N GLN A 86 5.19 13.56 -2.23
CA GLN A 86 4.45 14.27 -1.19
C GLN A 86 3.11 13.57 -0.95
N PRO A 87 2.80 13.11 0.28
CA PRO A 87 1.59 12.34 0.51
C PRO A 87 0.31 13.13 0.27
N SER A 88 0.35 14.46 0.44
CA SER A 88 -0.77 15.37 0.14
C SER A 88 -1.17 15.39 -1.33
N ASN A 89 -0.26 15.00 -2.23
CA ASN A 89 -0.52 14.98 -3.68
C ASN A 89 -1.13 13.64 -4.12
N ILE A 90 -1.18 12.65 -3.24
CA ILE A 90 -1.70 11.34 -3.57
C ILE A 90 -3.24 11.42 -3.49
N PRO A 91 -3.99 11.21 -4.58
CA PRO A 91 -5.43 11.45 -4.59
C PRO A 91 -6.20 10.25 -4.01
N TRP A 92 -6.04 9.97 -2.71
CA TRP A 92 -6.65 8.80 -2.07
C TRP A 92 -8.18 8.81 -2.18
N ASP A 93 -8.82 9.97 -1.93
CA ASP A 93 -10.28 10.12 -2.04
C ASP A 93 -10.80 9.81 -3.46
N GLU A 94 -10.17 10.42 -4.47
CA GLU A 94 -10.58 10.25 -5.88
C GLU A 94 -10.43 8.79 -6.34
N LEU A 95 -9.43 8.08 -5.79
CA LEU A 95 -9.22 6.67 -6.06
C LEU A 95 -10.17 5.78 -5.24
N GLY A 96 -10.85 6.32 -4.22
CA GLY A 96 -11.75 5.58 -3.34
C GLY A 96 -11.03 4.73 -2.29
N VAL A 97 -9.82 5.13 -1.89
CA VAL A 97 -9.07 4.52 -0.78
C VAL A 97 -9.62 5.03 0.55
N GLU A 98 -9.92 4.10 1.46
CA GLU A 98 -10.44 4.44 2.79
C GLU A 98 -9.35 4.37 3.87
N TYR A 99 -8.46 3.40 3.78
CA TYR A 99 -7.39 3.18 4.75
C TYR A 99 -6.05 3.15 4.04
N VAL A 100 -5.05 3.84 4.58
CA VAL A 100 -3.69 3.80 4.03
C VAL A 100 -2.80 2.98 4.97
N VAL A 101 -2.06 2.03 4.40
CA VAL A 101 -0.96 1.36 5.10
C VAL A 101 0.34 2.05 4.72
N GLU A 102 0.94 2.72 5.68
CA GLU A 102 2.18 3.48 5.55
C GLU A 102 3.38 2.57 5.84
N THR A 103 4.20 2.31 4.83
CA THR A 103 5.33 1.37 4.88
C THR A 103 6.64 1.93 4.32
N ILE A 104 6.71 3.24 4.06
CA ILE A 104 7.97 3.94 3.71
C ILE A 104 8.85 4.10 4.95
N GLY A 105 8.22 4.27 6.13
CA GLY A 105 8.93 4.41 7.42
C GLY A 105 9.43 5.82 7.73
N VAL A 106 9.07 6.81 6.90
CA VAL A 106 9.40 8.23 7.13
C VAL A 106 8.25 8.96 7.86
N TYR A 107 7.01 8.55 7.61
CA TYR A 107 5.79 9.15 8.13
C TYR A 107 5.31 8.38 9.37
N THR A 108 6.01 8.56 10.48
CA THR A 108 5.80 7.78 11.71
C THR A 108 5.14 8.56 12.85
N THR A 109 4.68 9.79 12.61
CA THR A 109 4.02 10.62 13.62
C THR A 109 2.65 11.08 13.13
N ILE A 110 1.78 11.49 14.07
CA ILE A 110 0.45 12.05 13.74
C ILE A 110 0.59 13.21 12.76
N ASP A 111 1.47 14.17 13.07
CA ASP A 111 1.69 15.38 12.26
C ASP A 111 2.10 15.06 10.82
N LYS A 112 3.06 14.15 10.65
CA LYS A 112 3.52 13.70 9.34
C LYS A 112 2.43 12.95 8.57
N CYS A 113 1.57 12.22 9.27
CA CYS A 113 0.47 11.47 8.67
C CYS A 113 -0.77 12.33 8.35
N GLN A 114 -0.81 13.59 8.81
CA GLN A 114 -1.98 14.44 8.60
C GLN A 114 -2.28 14.68 7.12
N SER A 115 -1.24 14.71 6.29
CA SER A 115 -1.34 14.86 4.84
C SER A 115 -2.14 13.73 4.15
N TYR A 116 -2.07 12.48 4.65
CA TYR A 116 -2.88 11.37 4.12
C TYR A 116 -4.36 11.55 4.42
N LEU A 117 -4.67 12.06 5.63
CA LEU A 117 -6.04 12.31 6.06
C LEU A 117 -6.66 13.47 5.28
N GLN A 118 -5.87 14.52 5.03
CA GLN A 118 -6.28 15.64 4.18
C GLN A 118 -6.51 15.22 2.71
N ALA A 119 -5.76 14.23 2.24
CA ALA A 119 -5.95 13.61 0.93
C ALA A 119 -7.14 12.62 0.87
N GLY A 120 -7.90 12.48 1.98
CA GLY A 120 -9.19 11.77 2.06
C GLY A 120 -9.14 10.36 2.63
N ALA A 121 -7.98 9.87 3.07
CA ALA A 121 -7.93 8.63 3.83
C ALA A 121 -8.68 8.80 5.17
N LYS A 122 -9.47 7.81 5.58
CA LYS A 122 -10.19 7.81 6.86
C LYS A 122 -9.27 7.50 8.03
N LYS A 123 -8.30 6.60 7.82
CA LYS A 123 -7.26 6.23 8.80
C LYS A 123 -5.96 5.87 8.11
N VAL A 124 -4.86 6.03 8.86
CA VAL A 124 -3.52 5.60 8.47
C VAL A 124 -3.05 4.54 9.46
N ILE A 125 -2.53 3.42 8.95
CA ILE A 125 -1.87 2.37 9.72
C ILE A 125 -0.38 2.48 9.43
N ILE A 126 0.39 2.87 10.44
CA ILE A 126 1.84 3.02 10.33
C ILE A 126 2.46 1.64 10.63
N ALA A 127 3.28 1.12 9.71
CA ALA A 127 3.92 -0.18 9.88
C ALA A 127 5.20 -0.16 10.73
N ASP A 128 5.66 1.04 11.11
CA ASP A 128 6.83 1.29 11.95
C ASP A 128 6.41 1.90 13.30
N PRO A 129 7.27 1.79 14.34
CA PRO A 129 7.00 2.41 15.64
C PRO A 129 6.76 3.91 15.53
N SER A 130 5.77 4.39 16.29
CA SER A 130 5.45 5.81 16.42
C SER A 130 5.70 6.28 17.84
N THR A 131 6.07 7.55 17.99
CA THR A 131 6.24 8.20 19.29
C THR A 131 4.96 8.82 19.84
N ASP A 132 3.95 9.04 19.00
CA ASP A 132 2.76 9.83 19.35
C ASP A 132 1.43 9.22 18.89
N THR A 133 1.42 8.06 18.21
CA THR A 133 0.19 7.33 17.88
C THR A 133 -0.03 6.13 18.81
N PRO A 134 -1.30 5.71 19.05
CA PRO A 134 -1.57 4.43 19.68
C PRO A 134 -0.95 3.27 18.88
N MET A 135 -0.23 2.38 19.58
CA MET A 135 0.40 1.21 18.99
C MET A 135 -0.36 -0.05 19.41
N PHE A 136 -0.73 -0.85 18.42
CA PHE A 136 -1.49 -2.08 18.60
C PHE A 136 -0.65 -3.27 18.16
N VAL A 137 -0.57 -4.26 19.04
CA VAL A 137 -0.08 -5.60 18.75
C VAL A 137 -1.31 -6.51 18.79
N MET A 138 -1.63 -7.10 17.65
CA MET A 138 -2.76 -8.02 17.55
C MET A 138 -2.59 -9.18 18.52
N VAL A 139 -3.68 -9.60 19.16
CA VAL A 139 -3.79 -10.61 20.22
C VAL A 139 -3.17 -10.18 21.56
N VAL A 140 -2.90 -8.88 21.75
CA VAL A 140 -2.29 -8.34 22.98
C VAL A 140 -3.06 -7.14 23.50
N ASN A 141 -3.32 -6.14 22.65
CA ASN A 141 -3.93 -4.88 23.07
C ASN A 141 -4.80 -4.20 21.99
N GLU A 142 -5.44 -4.99 21.12
CA GLU A 142 -6.27 -4.49 20.01
C GLU A 142 -7.68 -4.00 20.39
N ASP A 143 -8.11 -4.21 21.64
CA ASP A 143 -9.44 -3.83 22.16
C ASP A 143 -9.57 -2.34 22.51
#